data_AF-A0A3B0TNP9-F1
#
_entry.id   AF-A0A3B0TNP9-F1
#
_cell.length_a   1.000
_cell.length_b   1.000
_cell.length_c   1.000
_cell.angle_alpha   90.00
_cell.angle_beta   90.00
_cell.angle_gamma   90.00
#
_symmetry.space_group_name_H-M   'P 1'
#
loop_
_entity.id
_entity.type
_entity.pdbx_description
1 polymer ?
#
loop_
_entity_poly.entity_id
_entity_poly.type
_entity_poly.pdbx_seq_one_letter_code
_entity_poly.pdbx_strand_id
1 'polypeptide(L)'
;MTSRDEAAQAIRKLERAAAIRRSVRRMAVFLVFIVALALLYVGYKAFGQALGDAQTDWPVIGKVLPRTDNLTMPPLRDIVAEFAQPPQRNSDKPLAAFIFEAGLFTFREAVLGFVFGLAFGLGIAVIMLRSRWLEAGMSPYLVASQTVPLVAIAPIIVIWGSNSMGWLPFEWKTWMSVSIIAAYLTFFPVAMNGIKGLQSADPAAMELMRSYA
;
A
#
# COMPACT_ATOMS: atom_id res chain seq x y z
N MET A 1 -21.18 -31.26 28.80
CA MET A 1 -20.07 -30.37 28.38
C MET A 1 -19.88 -30.42 26.85
N THR A 2 -19.99 -31.59 26.23
CA THR A 2 -19.91 -31.86 24.77
C THR A 2 -20.87 -31.05 23.86
N SER A 3 -22.13 -30.84 24.25
CA SER A 3 -23.12 -30.14 23.41
C SER A 3 -22.77 -28.66 23.11
N ARG A 4 -22.10 -27.96 24.04
CA ARG A 4 -21.69 -26.56 23.84
C ARG A 4 -20.51 -26.45 22.87
N ASP A 5 -19.59 -27.40 22.91
CA ASP A 5 -18.43 -27.44 22.02
C ASP A 5 -18.82 -27.80 20.58
N GLU A 6 -19.76 -28.73 20.40
CA GLU A 6 -20.31 -29.07 19.09
C GLU A 6 -21.04 -27.89 18.44
N ALA A 7 -21.86 -27.16 19.22
CA ALA A 7 -22.54 -25.96 18.74
C ALA A 7 -21.54 -24.85 18.35
N ALA A 8 -20.48 -24.65 19.14
CA ALA A 8 -19.43 -23.68 18.83
C ALA A 8 -18.65 -24.05 17.55
N GLN A 9 -18.38 -25.34 17.33
CA GLN A 9 -17.74 -25.82 16.10
C GLN A 9 -18.64 -25.65 14.88
N ALA A 10 -19.95 -25.92 15.01
CA ALA A 10 -20.92 -25.71 13.94
C ALA A 10 -21.00 -24.22 13.54
N ILE A 11 -21.06 -23.31 14.50
CA ILE A 11 -21.07 -21.86 14.26
C ILE A 11 -19.80 -21.42 13.53
N ARG A 12 -18.61 -21.84 13.97
CA ARG A 12 -17.33 -21.50 13.30
C ARG A 12 -17.28 -22.02 11.86
N LYS A 13 -17.84 -23.21 11.57
CA LYS A 13 -17.93 -23.74 10.20
C LYS A 13 -18.86 -22.88 9.33
N LEU A 14 -20.01 -22.46 9.87
CA LEU A 14 -20.94 -21.57 9.17
C LEU A 14 -20.33 -20.18 8.90
N GLU A 15 -19.61 -19.61 9.87
CA GLU A 15 -18.90 -18.32 9.72
C GLU A 15 -17.80 -18.39 8.66
N ARG A 16 -16.98 -19.44 8.66
CA ARG A 16 -15.95 -19.67 7.63
C ARG A 16 -16.57 -19.83 6.25
N ALA A 17 -17.64 -20.63 6.13
CA ALA A 17 -18.36 -20.80 4.87
C ALA A 17 -18.96 -19.48 4.36
N ALA A 18 -19.51 -18.66 5.25
CA ALA A 18 -20.04 -17.33 4.91
C ALA A 18 -18.93 -16.34 4.53
N ALA A 19 -17.76 -16.38 5.19
CA ALA A 19 -16.61 -15.55 4.85
C ALA A 19 -16.04 -15.91 3.46
N ILE A 20 -15.89 -17.21 3.17
CA ILE A 20 -15.46 -17.72 1.87
C ILE A 20 -16.46 -17.31 0.79
N ARG A 21 -17.76 -17.54 1.00
CA ARG A 21 -18.81 -17.13 0.04
C ARG A 21 -18.77 -15.63 -0.24
N ARG A 22 -18.55 -14.79 0.78
CA ARG A 22 -18.39 -13.33 0.62
C ARG A 22 -17.14 -12.97 -0.18
N SER A 23 -16.03 -13.69 0.03
CA SER A 23 -14.78 -13.48 -0.72
C SER A 23 -14.94 -13.89 -2.19
N VAL A 24 -15.47 -15.09 -2.42
CA VAL A 24 -15.77 -15.62 -3.77
C VAL A 24 -16.74 -14.70 -4.51
N ARG A 25 -17.82 -14.24 -3.87
CA ARG A 25 -18.76 -13.30 -4.49
C ARG A 25 -18.08 -11.99 -4.86
N ARG A 26 -17.24 -11.43 -3.98
CA ARG A 26 -16.50 -10.19 -4.28
C ARG A 26 -15.55 -10.38 -5.45
N MET A 27 -14.83 -11.50 -5.50
CA MET A 27 -13.94 -11.83 -6.61
C MET A 27 -14.72 -12.04 -7.92
N ALA A 28 -15.87 -12.73 -7.86
CA ALA A 28 -16.73 -12.91 -9.02
C ALA A 28 -17.27 -11.57 -9.55
N VAL A 29 -17.77 -10.69 -8.66
CA VAL A 29 -18.24 -9.35 -9.04
C VAL A 29 -17.09 -8.52 -9.64
N PHE A 30 -15.89 -8.59 -9.07
CA PHE A 30 -14.72 -7.91 -9.60
C PHE A 30 -14.35 -8.42 -11.01
N LEU A 31 -14.33 -9.74 -11.21
CA LEU A 31 -14.06 -10.34 -12.52
C LEU A 31 -15.12 -9.95 -13.54
N VAL A 32 -16.41 -9.99 -13.16
CA VAL A 32 -17.51 -9.53 -14.02
C VAL A 32 -17.33 -8.06 -14.40
N PHE A 33 -16.93 -7.21 -13.45
CA PHE A 33 -16.64 -5.81 -13.72
C PHE A 33 -15.49 -5.62 -14.71
N ILE A 34 -14.37 -6.34 -14.53
CA ILE A 34 -13.23 -6.28 -15.46
C ILE A 34 -13.63 -6.76 -16.86
N VAL A 35 -14.38 -7.85 -16.96
CA VAL A 35 -14.88 -8.35 -18.25
C VAL A 35 -15.84 -7.34 -18.88
N ALA A 36 -16.75 -6.75 -18.12
CA ALA A 36 -17.66 -5.71 -18.61
C ALA A 36 -16.90 -4.48 -19.12
N LEU A 37 -15.84 -4.06 -18.41
CA LEU A 37 -14.98 -2.96 -18.83
C LEU A 37 -14.20 -3.30 -20.11
N ALA A 38 -13.66 -4.52 -20.21
CA ALA A 38 -12.97 -4.99 -21.41
C ALA A 38 -13.92 -5.10 -22.61
N LEU A 39 -15.14 -5.58 -22.40
CA LEU A 39 -16.19 -5.63 -23.43
C LEU A 39 -16.62 -4.23 -23.86
N LEU A 40 -16.75 -3.29 -22.92
CA LEU A 40 -17.05 -1.90 -23.22
C LEU A 40 -15.93 -1.28 -24.07
N TYR A 41 -14.67 -1.52 -23.70
CA TYR A 41 -13.50 -1.07 -24.45
C TYR A 41 -13.47 -1.63 -25.88
N VAL A 42 -13.59 -2.95 -26.02
CA VAL A 42 -13.58 -3.62 -27.32
C VAL A 42 -14.81 -3.22 -28.15
N GLY A 43 -15.97 -3.10 -27.51
CA GLY A 43 -17.22 -2.69 -28.15
C GLY A 43 -17.16 -1.26 -28.66
N TYR A 44 -16.64 -0.32 -27.87
CA TYR A 44 -16.40 1.06 -28.30
C TYR A 44 -15.47 1.12 -29.50
N LYS A 45 -14.35 0.39 -29.44
CA LYS A 45 -13.40 0.31 -30.56
C LYS A 45 -14.05 -0.25 -31.82
N ALA A 46 -14.78 -1.35 -31.71
CA ALA A 46 -15.47 -1.97 -32.85
C ALA A 46 -16.56 -1.05 -33.42
N PHE A 47 -17.26 -0.30 -32.58
CA PHE A 47 -18.26 0.67 -32.98
C PHE A 47 -17.65 1.83 -33.77
N GLY A 48 -16.56 2.43 -33.27
CA GLY A 48 -15.84 3.50 -33.99
C GLY A 48 -15.31 3.02 -35.33
N GLN A 49 -14.72 1.81 -35.39
CA GLN A 49 -14.22 1.23 -36.64
C GLN A 49 -15.33 0.92 -37.64
N ALA A 50 -16.49 0.43 -37.19
CA ALA A 50 -17.64 0.15 -38.05
C ALA A 50 -18.23 1.42 -38.67
N LEU A 51 -18.10 2.56 -37.99
CA LEU A 51 -18.50 3.88 -38.46
C LEU A 51 -17.39 4.61 -39.23
N GLY A 52 -16.21 4.00 -39.43
CA GLY A 52 -15.07 4.67 -40.04
C GLY A 52 -14.59 5.90 -39.26
N ASP A 53 -14.69 5.85 -37.92
CA ASP A 53 -14.43 6.96 -36.99
C ASP A 53 -15.32 8.21 -37.22
N ALA A 54 -16.42 8.10 -37.97
CA ALA A 54 -17.37 9.20 -38.20
C ALA A 54 -17.98 9.75 -36.89
N GLN A 55 -17.91 8.97 -35.81
CA GLN A 55 -18.25 9.41 -34.45
C GLN A 55 -17.43 10.64 -34.02
N THR A 56 -16.17 10.78 -34.45
CA THR A 56 -15.30 11.92 -34.11
C THR A 56 -15.77 13.23 -34.77
N ASP A 57 -16.61 13.14 -35.81
CA ASP A 57 -17.15 14.30 -36.53
C ASP A 57 -18.54 14.75 -36.04
N TRP A 58 -19.12 14.10 -35.02
CA TRP A 58 -20.45 14.47 -34.51
C TRP A 58 -20.45 15.91 -33.94
N PRO A 59 -21.33 16.82 -34.42
CA PRO A 59 -21.55 18.13 -33.80
C PRO A 59 -21.97 17.96 -32.33
N VAL A 60 -21.09 18.35 -31.40
CA VAL A 60 -21.17 18.32 -29.92
C VAL A 60 -20.17 17.35 -29.28
N ILE A 61 -20.26 16.04 -29.50
CA ILE A 61 -19.45 15.07 -28.74
C ILE A 61 -18.22 14.52 -29.48
N GLY A 62 -18.14 14.67 -30.80
CA GLY A 62 -17.13 13.98 -31.60
C GLY A 62 -15.69 14.38 -31.28
N LYS A 63 -15.43 15.66 -30.99
CA LYS A 63 -14.08 16.16 -30.64
C LYS A 63 -13.55 15.68 -29.28
N VAL A 64 -14.43 15.22 -28.39
CA VAL A 64 -14.05 14.69 -27.07
C VAL A 64 -13.77 13.19 -27.15
N LEU A 65 -14.32 12.52 -28.17
CA LEU A 65 -14.24 11.08 -28.31
C LEU A 65 -12.92 10.69 -29.00
N PRO A 66 -12.07 9.87 -28.36
CA PRO A 66 -10.83 9.40 -28.95
C PRO A 66 -11.10 8.54 -30.18
N ARG A 67 -10.19 8.64 -31.17
CA ARG A 67 -10.19 7.80 -32.38
C ARG A 67 -9.99 6.33 -32.01
N THR A 68 -10.46 5.42 -32.87
CA THR A 68 -10.43 3.97 -32.60
C THR A 68 -9.36 3.22 -33.40
N ASP A 69 -8.38 3.96 -33.92
CA ASP A 69 -7.23 3.41 -34.62
C ASP A 69 -6.30 2.66 -33.66
N ASN A 70 -5.55 1.69 -34.18
CA ASN A 70 -4.70 0.82 -33.35
C ASN A 70 -3.56 1.57 -32.64
N LEU A 71 -3.25 2.80 -33.03
CA LEU A 71 -2.21 3.61 -32.40
C LEU A 71 -2.73 4.32 -31.15
N THR A 72 -3.94 4.88 -31.20
CA THR A 72 -4.57 5.56 -30.06
C THR A 72 -5.30 4.58 -29.13
N MET A 73 -5.83 3.49 -29.68
CA MET A 73 -6.50 2.41 -28.96
C MET A 73 -5.90 1.05 -29.34
N PRO A 74 -4.74 0.67 -28.78
CA PRO A 74 -4.14 -0.64 -29.03
C PRO A 74 -5.08 -1.79 -28.64
N PRO A 75 -5.19 -2.85 -29.45
CA PRO A 75 -5.91 -4.07 -29.05
C PRO A 75 -5.46 -4.60 -27.67
N LEU A 76 -6.39 -5.11 -26.87
CA LEU A 76 -6.07 -5.65 -25.53
C LEU A 76 -4.98 -6.73 -25.55
N ARG A 77 -4.95 -7.56 -26.59
CA ARG A 77 -3.92 -8.58 -26.78
C ARG A 77 -2.52 -7.97 -26.97
N ASP A 78 -2.42 -6.80 -27.59
CA ASP A 78 -1.14 -6.13 -27.87
C ASP A 78 -0.65 -5.47 -26.58
N ILE A 79 -1.57 -4.90 -25.79
CA ILE A 79 -1.29 -4.41 -24.42
C ILE A 79 -0.76 -5.54 -23.54
N VAL A 80 -1.38 -6.73 -23.60
CA VAL A 80 -0.93 -7.90 -22.82
C VAL A 80 0.39 -8.45 -23.36
N ALA A 81 0.59 -8.49 -24.67
CA ALA A 81 1.82 -8.96 -25.29
C ALA A 81 3.01 -8.04 -24.97
N GLU A 82 2.77 -6.74 -24.76
CA GLU A 82 3.80 -5.77 -24.37
C GLU A 82 4.50 -6.15 -23.06
N PHE A 83 3.81 -6.82 -22.14
CA PHE A 83 4.42 -7.32 -20.90
C PHE A 83 5.56 -8.32 -21.14
N ALA A 84 5.53 -9.04 -22.27
CA ALA A 84 6.59 -9.96 -22.66
C ALA A 84 7.72 -9.27 -23.44
N GLN A 85 7.50 -8.05 -23.93
CA GLN A 85 8.47 -7.29 -24.70
C GLN A 85 9.37 -6.44 -23.80
N PRO A 86 10.61 -6.14 -24.22
CA PRO A 86 11.49 -5.28 -23.45
C PRO A 86 11.00 -3.82 -23.52
N PRO A 87 10.94 -3.12 -22.37
CA PRO A 87 10.41 -1.75 -22.30
C PRO A 87 11.33 -0.70 -22.93
N GLN A 88 12.61 -1.05 -23.08
CA GLN A 88 13.64 -0.19 -23.62
C GLN A 88 14.43 -0.98 -24.65
N ARG A 89 14.82 -0.30 -25.72
CA ARG A 89 15.56 -0.90 -26.85
C ARG A 89 16.89 -1.56 -26.44
N ASN A 90 17.44 -1.21 -25.26
CA ASN A 90 18.69 -1.74 -24.72
C ASN A 90 18.48 -2.61 -23.45
N SER A 91 17.25 -3.08 -23.19
CA SER A 91 16.95 -3.97 -22.06
C SER A 91 16.76 -5.40 -22.55
N ASP A 92 17.52 -6.33 -22.00
CA ASP A 92 17.36 -7.77 -22.29
C ASP A 92 16.17 -8.40 -21.52
N LYS A 93 15.55 -7.64 -20.61
CA LYS A 93 14.47 -8.14 -19.73
C LYS A 93 13.08 -7.78 -20.27
N PRO A 94 12.11 -8.69 -20.18
CA PRO A 94 10.69 -8.39 -20.42
C PRO A 94 10.16 -7.29 -19.48
N LEU A 95 9.19 -6.50 -19.95
CA LEU A 95 8.52 -5.45 -19.17
C LEU A 95 7.94 -5.98 -17.85
N ALA A 96 7.34 -7.18 -17.88
CA ALA A 96 6.81 -7.81 -16.66
C ALA A 96 7.90 -8.03 -15.60
N ALA A 97 9.08 -8.52 -16.02
CA ALA A 97 10.21 -8.73 -15.12
C ALA A 97 10.76 -7.39 -14.61
N PHE A 98 10.85 -6.39 -15.48
CA PHE A 98 11.28 -5.04 -15.09
C PHE A 98 10.34 -4.40 -14.05
N ILE A 99 9.03 -4.43 -14.28
CA ILE A 99 8.03 -3.90 -13.33
C ILE A 99 8.09 -4.68 -12.02
N PHE A 100 8.23 -6.01 -12.09
CA PHE A 100 8.32 -6.84 -10.89
C PHE A 100 9.57 -6.51 -10.06
N GLU A 101 10.73 -6.37 -10.70
CA GLU A 101 11.98 -5.97 -10.02
C GLU A 101 11.87 -4.56 -9.43
N ALA A 102 11.31 -3.59 -10.16
CA ALA A 102 11.10 -2.24 -9.67
C ALA A 102 10.10 -2.19 -8.49
N GLY A 103 9.04 -3.00 -8.56
CA GLY A 103 8.08 -3.18 -7.47
C GLY A 103 8.73 -3.80 -6.24
N LEU A 104 9.53 -4.85 -6.42
CA LEU A 104 10.25 -5.51 -5.34
C LEU A 104 11.29 -4.58 -4.69
N PHE A 105 11.97 -3.76 -5.49
CA PHE A 105 12.89 -2.74 -5.01
C PHE A 105 12.19 -1.75 -4.06
N THR A 106 11.12 -1.11 -4.53
CA THR A 106 10.32 -0.17 -3.71
C THR A 106 9.72 -0.86 -2.48
N PHE A 107 9.24 -2.10 -2.62
CA PHE A 107 8.69 -2.88 -1.52
C PHE A 107 9.75 -3.13 -0.43
N ARG A 108 10.97 -3.51 -0.81
CA ARG A 108 12.08 -3.71 0.13
C ARG A 108 12.39 -2.43 0.90
N GLU A 109 12.47 -1.29 0.22
CA GLU A 109 12.71 0.01 0.88
C GLU A 109 11.59 0.35 1.87
N ALA A 110 10.33 0.15 1.46
CA ALA A 110 9.17 0.36 2.32
C ALA A 110 9.18 -0.56 3.55
N VAL A 111 9.53 -1.83 3.39
CA VAL A 111 9.63 -2.80 4.50
C VAL A 111 10.75 -2.41 5.45
N LEU A 112 11.93 -2.02 4.95
CA LEU A 112 13.03 -1.57 5.80
C LEU A 112 12.61 -0.34 6.62
N GLY A 113 12.04 0.67 5.96
CA GLY A 113 11.52 1.85 6.64
C GLY A 113 10.43 1.51 7.65
N PHE A 114 9.50 0.61 7.31
CA PHE A 114 8.48 0.13 8.24
C PHE A 114 9.09 -0.54 9.47
N VAL A 115 10.10 -1.40 9.31
CA VAL A 115 10.78 -2.05 10.45
C VAL A 115 11.43 -1.02 11.36
N PHE A 116 12.10 0.00 10.80
CA PHE A 116 12.69 1.09 11.59
C PHE A 116 11.62 1.93 12.29
N GLY A 117 10.56 2.31 11.59
CA GLY A 117 9.43 3.05 12.16
C GLY A 117 8.68 2.24 13.22
N LEU A 118 8.58 0.92 13.03
CA LEU A 118 8.01 -0.02 13.99
C LEU A 118 8.82 -0.05 15.28
N ALA A 119 10.13 -0.29 15.16
CA ALA A 119 11.04 -0.34 16.31
C ALA A 119 11.07 1.00 17.06
N PHE A 120 11.18 2.11 16.33
CA PHE A 120 11.21 3.44 16.92
C PHE A 120 9.88 3.82 17.56
N GLY A 121 8.75 3.61 16.87
CA GLY A 121 7.41 3.92 17.37
C GLY A 121 7.04 3.08 18.60
N LEU A 122 7.32 1.78 18.59
CA LEU A 122 7.13 0.93 19.77
C LEU A 122 8.07 1.32 20.92
N GLY A 123 9.31 1.69 20.62
CA GLY A 123 10.25 2.21 21.62
C GLY A 123 9.70 3.45 22.32
N ILE A 124 9.18 4.42 21.56
CA ILE A 124 8.50 5.60 22.11
C ILE A 124 7.30 5.21 22.96
N ALA A 125 6.44 4.30 22.47
CA ALA A 125 5.27 3.86 23.21
C ALA A 125 5.65 3.29 24.58
N VAL A 126 6.65 2.40 24.64
CA VAL A 126 7.15 1.80 25.89
C VAL A 126 7.72 2.87 26.82
N ILE A 127 8.49 3.84 26.31
CA ILE A 127 9.05 4.94 27.09
C ILE A 127 7.93 5.80 27.71
N MET A 128 6.92 6.15 26.92
CA MET A 128 5.77 6.94 27.39
C MET A 128 4.96 6.19 28.45
N LEU A 129 4.78 4.87 28.29
CA LEU A 129 4.09 4.03 29.28
C LEU A 129 4.79 3.99 30.65
N ARG A 130 6.08 4.26 30.71
CA ARG A 130 6.85 4.22 31.97
C ARG A 130 6.53 5.39 32.90
N SER A 131 6.09 6.54 32.38
CA SER A 131 5.82 7.73 33.18
C SER A 131 4.79 8.64 32.55
N ARG A 132 3.80 9.07 33.34
CA ARG A 132 2.78 10.06 32.92
C ARG A 132 3.39 11.39 32.48
N TRP A 133 4.55 11.76 33.02
CA TRP A 133 5.28 12.97 32.61
C TRP A 133 5.90 12.83 31.21
N LEU A 134 6.43 11.65 30.88
CA LEU A 134 6.96 11.38 29.54
C LEU A 134 5.83 11.31 28.53
N GLU A 135 4.71 10.69 28.88
CA GLU A 135 3.52 10.69 28.05
C GLU A 135 3.03 12.11 27.77
N ALA A 136 2.82 12.93 28.80
CA ALA A 136 2.38 14.31 28.66
C ALA A 136 3.40 15.18 27.88
N GLY A 137 4.70 14.97 28.13
CA GLY A 137 5.77 15.73 27.49
C GLY A 137 6.01 15.36 26.03
N MET A 138 5.92 14.07 25.66
CA MET A 138 6.21 13.60 24.29
C MET A 138 5.00 13.71 23.35
N SER A 139 3.78 13.61 23.88
CA SER A 139 2.54 13.73 23.11
C SER A 139 2.47 14.94 22.17
N PRO A 140 2.78 16.18 22.59
CA PRO A 140 2.73 17.34 21.68
C PRO A 140 3.73 17.21 20.53
N TYR A 141 4.91 16.63 20.75
CA TYR A 141 5.91 16.42 19.70
C TYR A 141 5.47 15.33 18.71
N LEU A 142 4.82 14.26 19.21
CA LEU A 142 4.24 13.24 18.34
C LEU A 142 3.17 13.83 17.42
N VAL A 143 2.25 14.64 17.95
CA VAL A 143 1.22 15.29 17.13
C VAL A 143 1.84 16.33 16.19
N ALA A 144 2.77 17.15 16.68
CA ALA A 144 3.47 18.15 15.88
C ALA A 144 4.25 17.52 14.72
N SER A 145 4.77 16.30 14.89
CA SER A 145 5.43 15.61 13.79
C SER A 145 4.50 15.45 12.58
N GLN A 146 3.21 15.18 12.77
CA GLN A 146 2.27 14.93 11.67
C GLN A 146 1.78 16.20 10.99
N THR A 147 2.11 17.39 11.50
CA THR A 147 1.70 18.66 10.89
C THR A 147 2.61 19.05 9.73
N VAL A 148 3.81 18.47 9.66
CA VAL A 148 4.77 18.79 8.61
C VAL A 148 4.42 18.00 7.34
N PRO A 149 4.18 18.67 6.19
CA PRO A 149 3.81 17.98 4.97
C PRO A 149 4.99 17.14 4.45
N LEU A 150 4.70 15.86 4.15
CA LEU A 150 5.71 14.92 3.66
C LEU A 150 6.44 15.42 2.41
N VAL A 151 5.71 16.09 1.51
CA VAL A 151 6.23 16.68 0.27
C VAL A 151 7.35 17.69 0.54
N ALA A 152 7.33 18.38 1.69
CA ALA A 152 8.39 19.31 2.08
C ALA A 152 9.60 18.61 2.70
N ILE A 153 9.38 17.54 3.50
CA ILE A 153 10.46 16.84 4.19
C ILE A 153 11.26 15.95 3.24
N ALA A 154 10.59 15.24 2.33
CA ALA A 154 11.23 14.27 1.43
C ALA A 154 12.48 14.82 0.70
N PRO A 155 12.43 15.98 0.01
CA PRO A 155 13.61 16.51 -0.66
C PRO A 155 14.73 16.91 0.32
N ILE A 156 14.38 17.40 1.51
CA ILE A 156 15.37 17.77 2.54
C ILE A 156 16.16 16.54 2.99
N ILE A 157 15.49 15.41 3.25
CA ILE A 157 16.15 14.15 3.63
C ILE A 157 17.09 13.67 2.53
N VAL A 158 16.66 13.74 1.26
CA VAL A 158 17.46 13.29 0.12
C VAL A 158 18.72 14.15 -0.04
N ILE A 159 18.58 15.48 0.00
CA ILE A 159 19.69 16.43 -0.13
C ILE A 159 20.65 16.31 1.05
N TRP A 160 20.12 16.23 2.27
CA TRP A 160 20.92 16.06 3.48
C TRP A 160 21.75 14.79 3.43
N GLY A 161 21.13 13.67 3.05
CA GLY A 161 21.81 12.40 2.85
C GLY A 161 22.96 12.46 1.84
N SER A 162 22.71 13.11 0.69
CA SER A 162 23.69 13.24 -0.40
C SER A 162 24.86 14.17 -0.07
N ASN A 163 24.62 15.26 0.69
CA ASN A 163 25.59 16.36 0.81
C ASN A 163 26.25 16.47 2.19
N SER A 164 25.66 15.88 3.24
CA SER A 164 26.04 16.20 4.63
C SER A 164 26.66 15.03 5.40
N MET A 165 26.86 13.87 4.78
CA MET A 165 27.47 12.68 5.40
C MET A 165 28.96 12.49 5.11
N GLY A 166 29.72 13.56 4.85
CA GLY A 166 31.17 13.45 4.62
C GLY A 166 31.96 12.85 5.79
N TRP A 167 31.39 12.83 7.01
CA TRP A 167 31.99 12.21 8.20
C TRP A 167 31.67 10.73 8.38
N LEU A 168 30.70 10.17 7.64
CA LEU A 168 30.32 8.77 7.78
C LEU A 168 31.18 7.90 6.85
N PRO A 169 31.62 6.71 7.30
CA PRO A 169 32.47 5.84 6.51
C PRO A 169 31.73 5.14 5.35
N PHE A 170 30.47 5.46 5.11
CA PHE A 170 29.64 4.83 4.07
C PHE A 170 28.93 5.86 3.20
N GLU A 171 28.78 5.50 1.92
CA GLU A 171 28.04 6.31 0.96
C GLU A 171 26.54 6.26 1.23
N TRP A 172 25.92 7.44 1.25
CA TRP A 172 24.47 7.56 1.32
C TRP A 172 23.84 7.08 0.02
N LYS A 173 22.92 6.13 0.11
CA LYS A 173 22.20 5.58 -1.04
C LYS A 173 20.75 6.02 -1.02
N THR A 174 20.13 6.16 -2.18
CA THR A 174 18.73 6.61 -2.33
C THR A 174 17.75 5.82 -1.45
N TRP A 175 17.97 4.51 -1.33
CA TRP A 175 17.13 3.64 -0.50
C TRP A 175 17.11 4.00 0.98
N MET A 176 18.17 4.63 1.50
CA MET A 176 18.24 5.09 2.89
C MET A 176 17.28 6.25 3.12
N SER A 177 17.24 7.21 2.19
CA SER A 177 16.30 8.33 2.25
C SER A 177 14.86 7.83 2.22
N VAL A 178 14.53 6.92 1.30
CA VAL A 178 13.19 6.32 1.19
C VAL A 178 12.83 5.56 2.47
N SER A 179 13.77 4.79 3.03
CA SER A 179 13.56 4.06 4.28
C SER A 179 13.30 5.01 5.46
N ILE A 180 14.00 6.14 5.57
CA ILE A 180 13.76 7.13 6.63
C ILE A 180 12.40 7.81 6.46
N ILE A 181 12.03 8.15 5.24
CA ILE A 181 10.71 8.73 4.93
C ILE A 181 9.60 7.73 5.30
N ALA A 182 9.76 6.45 4.96
CA ALA A 182 8.81 5.40 5.32
C ALA A 182 8.78 5.15 6.84
N ALA A 183 9.92 5.20 7.53
CA ALA A 183 9.98 5.14 8.99
C ALA A 183 9.23 6.32 9.63
N TYR A 184 9.41 7.52 9.09
CA TYR A 184 8.70 8.72 9.52
C TYR A 184 7.18 8.64 9.25
N LEU A 185 6.75 8.00 8.17
CA LEU A 185 5.33 7.80 7.92
C LEU A 185 4.71 6.79 8.90
N THR A 186 5.49 5.79 9.32
CA THR A 186 4.98 4.64 10.07
C THR A 186 5.14 4.77 11.57
N PHE A 187 6.10 5.55 12.08
CA PHE A 187 6.36 5.62 13.53
C PHE A 187 5.19 6.17 14.33
N PHE A 188 4.47 7.20 13.83
CA PHE A 188 3.38 7.82 14.58
C PHE A 188 2.19 6.90 14.78
N PRO A 189 1.59 6.30 13.72
CA PRO A 189 0.52 5.33 13.93
C PRO A 189 0.98 4.13 14.74
N VAL A 190 2.23 3.67 14.58
CA VAL A 190 2.80 2.61 15.43
C VAL A 190 2.85 3.05 16.89
N ALA A 191 3.38 4.23 17.21
CA ALA A 191 3.51 4.71 18.58
C ALA A 191 2.13 4.85 19.23
N MET A 192 1.19 5.51 18.54
CA MET A 192 -0.16 5.75 19.07
C MET A 192 -0.95 4.44 19.25
N ASN A 193 -0.87 3.52 18.28
CA ASN A 193 -1.51 2.21 18.41
C ASN A 193 -0.79 1.34 19.43
N GLY A 194 0.53 1.45 19.56
CA GLY A 194 1.33 0.77 20.56
C GLY A 194 0.94 1.16 21.98
N ILE A 195 0.81 2.47 22.26
CA ILE A 195 0.34 2.97 23.56
C ILE A 195 -1.04 2.39 23.89
N LYS A 196 -2.01 2.54 22.97
CA LYS A 196 -3.37 2.03 23.16
C LYS A 196 -3.40 0.51 23.31
N GLY A 197 -2.62 -0.20 22.52
CA GLY A 197 -2.54 -1.67 22.54
C GLY A 197 -1.93 -2.18 23.85
N LEU A 198 -0.82 -1.60 24.30
CA LEU A 198 -0.19 -1.99 25.57
C LEU A 198 -1.05 -1.66 26.79
N GLN A 199 -1.86 -0.60 26.73
CA GLN A 199 -2.83 -0.25 27.78
C GLN A 199 -4.13 -1.06 27.74
N SER A 200 -4.38 -1.84 26.67
CA SER A 200 -5.65 -2.56 26.50
C SER A 200 -5.76 -3.88 27.29
N ALA A 201 -4.69 -4.29 27.97
CA ALA A 201 -4.68 -5.51 28.78
C ALA A 201 -5.70 -5.42 29.94
N ASP A 202 -6.40 -6.53 30.20
CA ASP A 202 -7.39 -6.62 31.27
C ASP A 202 -6.72 -6.35 32.64
N PRO A 203 -7.22 -5.38 33.43
CA PRO A 203 -6.73 -5.12 34.79
C PRO A 203 -6.65 -6.38 35.66
N ALA A 204 -7.62 -7.30 35.56
CA ALA A 204 -7.60 -8.53 36.35
C ALA A 204 -6.42 -9.46 35.98
N ALA A 205 -6.09 -9.55 34.69
CA ALA A 205 -4.92 -10.30 34.23
C ALA A 205 -3.61 -9.65 34.71
N MET A 206 -3.55 -8.32 34.75
CA MET A 206 -2.41 -7.57 35.28
C MET A 206 -2.24 -7.77 36.80
N GLU A 207 -3.34 -7.81 37.56
CA GLU A 207 -3.33 -8.10 39.01
C GLU A 207 -2.82 -9.52 39.29
N LEU A 208 -3.30 -10.51 38.52
CA LEU A 208 -2.83 -11.89 38.64
C LEU A 208 -1.32 -12.01 38.39
N MET A 209 -0.79 -11.38 37.34
CA MET A 209 0.65 -11.38 37.05
C MET A 209 1.47 -10.71 38.15
N ARG A 210 0.96 -9.63 38.76
CA ARG A 210 1.61 -8.98 39.92
C ARG A 210 1.59 -9.83 41.17
N SER A 211 0.59 -10.71 41.35
CA SER A 211 0.54 -11.63 42.49
C SER A 211 1.55 -12.78 42.39
N TYR A 212 2.02 -13.10 41.18
CA TYR A 212 3.03 -14.14 40.92
C TYR A 212 4.47 -13.61 40.88
N ALA A 213 4.68 -12.30 40.86
CA ALA A 213 6.00 -11.66 40.77
C ALA A 213 6.55 -11.30 42.16
#